data_AF-A0AAU5YUV2-F1
#
_entry.id   AF-A0AAU5YUV2-F1
#
_cell.length_a   1.000
_cell.length_b   1.000
_cell.length_c   1.000
_cell.angle_alpha   90.00
_cell.angle_beta   90.00
_cell.angle_gamma   90.00
#
_symmetry.space_group_name_H-M   'P 1'
#
loop_
_entity.id
_entity.type
_entity.pdbx_description
1 polymer ?
#
loop_
_entity_poly.entity_id
_entity_poly.type
_entity_poly.pdbx_seq_one_letter_code
_entity_poly.pdbx_strand_id
1 'polypeptide(L)'
;MRNRAQPTGPAAGPDAPDAPDADQRWADLADLVLIISREIQFRRYTDERAVHLSQSEGMVMRYLKRDPATTPSRIAAATGLQRTNLSTVLRGLEHKGFIERHAHSGDGRGVTVHSTERGRDNTVLVRQEWAEAVSAAADHDTRHLDAALTLLAAMEAGLTKGRPRFPATSPATGT
;
A
#
# COMPACT_ATOMS: atom_id res chain seq x y z
N MET A 1 -2.77 -76.38 -14.67
CA MET A 1 -3.88 -75.81 -15.47
C MET A 1 -4.19 -74.42 -14.94
N ARG A 2 -4.33 -73.44 -15.84
CA ARG A 2 -4.77 -72.06 -15.54
C ARG A 2 -6.22 -72.06 -15.04
N ASN A 3 -6.61 -71.11 -14.17
CA ASN A 3 -7.55 -70.06 -14.58
C ASN A 3 -7.60 -68.89 -13.57
N ARG A 4 -7.82 -67.70 -14.14
CA ARG A 4 -7.85 -66.35 -13.57
C ARG A 4 -9.31 -65.93 -13.39
N ALA A 5 -9.65 -65.22 -12.31
CA ALA A 5 -10.58 -64.07 -12.32
C ALA A 5 -10.85 -63.53 -10.90
N GLN A 6 -10.68 -62.21 -10.77
CA GLN A 6 -11.33 -61.28 -9.83
C GLN A 6 -11.99 -60.23 -10.76
N PRO A 7 -13.14 -59.54 -10.48
CA PRO A 7 -13.41 -58.69 -9.30
C PRO A 7 -14.92 -58.56 -8.86
N THR A 8 -15.29 -57.89 -7.76
CA THR A 8 -15.85 -56.50 -7.70
C THR A 8 -16.33 -56.16 -6.25
N GLY A 9 -16.21 -54.89 -5.82
CA GLY A 9 -16.27 -54.41 -4.42
C GLY A 9 -17.66 -54.17 -3.75
N PRO A 10 -17.70 -53.36 -2.66
CA PRO A 10 -18.16 -51.98 -2.85
C PRO A 10 -17.35 -50.91 -2.09
N ALA A 11 -17.61 -49.67 -2.51
CA ALA A 11 -16.95 -48.40 -2.22
C ALA A 11 -17.18 -47.84 -0.81
N ALA A 12 -16.21 -47.06 -0.33
CA ALA A 12 -16.41 -45.93 0.59
C ALA A 12 -15.26 -44.93 0.40
N GLY A 13 -15.59 -43.68 0.06
CA GLY A 13 -14.64 -42.57 -0.12
C GLY A 13 -13.98 -42.10 1.18
N PRO A 14 -13.05 -41.12 1.11
CA PRO A 14 -13.52 -39.75 0.98
C PRO A 14 -12.62 -38.89 0.08
N ASP A 15 -13.05 -38.63 -1.15
CA ASP A 15 -12.68 -37.37 -1.82
C ASP A 15 -13.72 -36.34 -1.42
N ALA A 16 -13.63 -35.88 -0.16
CA ALA A 16 -14.14 -34.57 0.16
C ALA A 16 -13.20 -33.57 -0.54
N PRO A 17 -13.69 -32.62 -1.34
CA PRO A 17 -12.82 -31.66 -1.99
C PRO A 17 -12.07 -30.91 -0.88
N ASP A 18 -10.74 -31.01 -0.89
CA ASP A 18 -9.87 -30.25 -0.01
C ASP A 18 -10.37 -28.80 -0.02
N ALA A 19 -10.76 -28.30 1.16
CA ALA A 19 -11.03 -26.89 1.33
C ALA A 19 -9.86 -26.14 0.69
N PRO A 20 -10.09 -25.20 -0.26
CA PRO A 20 -9.01 -24.61 -1.06
C PRO A 20 -7.83 -24.28 -0.14
N ASP A 21 -6.66 -24.84 -0.49
CA ASP A 21 -5.44 -24.77 0.31
C ASP A 21 -5.33 -23.37 0.93
N ALA A 22 -5.11 -23.28 2.24
CA ALA A 22 -5.11 -22.02 2.95
C ALA A 22 -4.17 -21.02 2.26
N ASP A 23 -3.07 -21.51 1.70
CA ASP A 23 -2.10 -20.74 0.92
C ASP A 23 -2.70 -20.16 -0.36
N GLN A 24 -3.53 -20.92 -1.09
CA GLN A 24 -4.24 -20.42 -2.27
C GLN A 24 -5.20 -19.28 -1.89
N ARG A 25 -5.92 -19.42 -0.77
CA ARG A 25 -6.83 -18.35 -0.31
C ARG A 25 -6.08 -17.08 0.10
N TRP A 26 -4.87 -17.21 0.67
CA TRP A 26 -4.01 -16.07 0.95
C TRP A 26 -3.49 -15.41 -0.33
N ALA A 27 -3.18 -16.19 -1.35
CA ALA A 27 -2.79 -15.68 -2.67
C ALA A 27 -3.96 -14.93 -3.33
N ASP A 28 -5.17 -15.50 -3.32
CA ASP A 28 -6.38 -14.87 -3.87
C ASP A 28 -6.68 -13.54 -3.16
N LEU A 29 -6.51 -13.49 -1.83
CA LEU A 29 -6.65 -12.24 -1.07
C LEU A 29 -5.61 -11.18 -1.51
N ALA A 30 -4.35 -11.58 -1.72
CA ALA A 30 -3.30 -10.67 -2.17
C ALA A 30 -3.62 -10.10 -3.56
N ASP A 31 -4.05 -10.95 -4.50
CA ASP A 31 -4.46 -10.54 -5.84
C ASP A 31 -5.65 -9.59 -5.81
N LEU A 32 -6.68 -9.88 -5.00
CA LEU A 32 -7.83 -8.99 -4.82
C LEU A 32 -7.40 -7.62 -4.27
N VAL A 33 -6.50 -7.56 -3.29
CA VAL A 33 -5.97 -6.30 -2.76
C VAL A 33 -5.25 -5.49 -3.84
N LEU A 34 -4.45 -6.15 -4.69
CA LEU A 34 -3.74 -5.49 -5.79
C LEU A 34 -4.71 -4.96 -6.86
N ILE A 35 -5.71 -5.75 -7.22
CA ILE A 35 -6.76 -5.36 -8.17
C ILE A 35 -7.58 -4.19 -7.62
N ILE A 36 -8.05 -4.27 -6.38
CA ILE A 36 -8.82 -3.17 -5.75
C ILE A 36 -7.97 -1.90 -5.66
N SER A 37 -6.69 -2.02 -5.27
CA SER A 37 -5.76 -0.89 -5.24
C SER A 37 -5.61 -0.24 -6.61
N ARG A 38 -5.55 -1.05 -7.68
CA ARG A 38 -5.53 -0.58 -9.07
C ARG A 38 -6.83 0.15 -9.42
N GLU A 39 -7.98 -0.43 -9.17
CA GLU A 39 -9.28 0.17 -9.51
C GLU A 39 -9.50 1.51 -8.78
N ILE A 40 -9.10 1.62 -7.51
CA ILE A 40 -9.15 2.87 -6.76
C ILE A 40 -8.28 3.95 -7.43
N GLN A 41 -7.08 3.59 -7.93
CA GLN A 41 -6.16 4.53 -8.57
C GLN A 41 -6.62 5.02 -9.95
N PHE A 42 -7.38 4.20 -10.69
CA PHE A 42 -7.85 4.53 -12.04
C PHE A 42 -9.15 5.33 -12.06
N ARG A 43 -9.86 5.41 -10.93
CA ARG A 43 -11.08 6.21 -10.81
C ARG A 43 -10.78 7.70 -10.92
N ARG A 44 -11.62 8.41 -11.66
CA ARG A 44 -11.62 9.88 -11.64
C ARG A 44 -12.34 10.35 -10.38
N TYR A 45 -11.90 11.46 -9.82
CA TYR A 45 -12.61 12.10 -8.71
C TYR A 45 -13.77 12.92 -9.24
N THR A 46 -14.85 12.97 -8.48
CA THR A 46 -16.00 13.81 -8.78
C THR A 46 -15.77 15.26 -8.36
N ASP A 47 -15.08 15.49 -7.24
CA ASP A 47 -14.65 16.81 -6.81
C ASP A 47 -13.41 17.29 -7.60
N GLU A 48 -13.56 18.37 -8.37
CA GLU A 48 -12.47 18.96 -9.17
C GLU A 48 -11.31 19.51 -8.33
N ARG A 49 -11.55 19.76 -7.04
CA ARG A 49 -10.50 20.20 -6.10
C ARG A 49 -9.63 19.03 -5.65
N ALA A 50 -10.12 17.80 -5.76
CA ALA A 50 -9.36 16.61 -5.45
C ALA A 50 -8.34 16.33 -6.56
N VAL A 51 -7.08 16.27 -6.17
CA VAL A 51 -5.95 16.06 -7.07
C VAL A 51 -5.41 14.65 -6.88
N HIS A 52 -5.26 13.96 -8.02
CA HIS A 52 -4.65 12.66 -8.09
C HIS A 52 -3.16 12.70 -7.71
N LEU A 53 -2.79 11.79 -6.81
CA LEU A 53 -1.42 11.52 -6.43
C LEU A 53 -1.00 10.18 -7.01
N SER A 54 0.22 10.12 -7.54
CA SER A 54 0.84 8.82 -7.81
C SER A 54 0.96 8.01 -6.52
N GLN A 55 1.11 6.70 -6.63
CA GLN A 55 1.27 5.82 -5.47
C GLN A 55 2.38 6.29 -4.52
N SER A 56 3.54 6.67 -5.06
CA SER A 56 4.68 7.13 -4.26
C SER A 56 4.41 8.48 -3.58
N GLU A 57 3.76 9.42 -4.26
CA GLU A 57 3.34 10.69 -3.66
C GLU A 57 2.31 10.47 -2.54
N GLY A 58 1.33 9.59 -2.76
CA GLY A 58 0.34 9.21 -1.76
C GLY A 58 0.96 8.55 -0.52
N MET A 59 2.01 7.73 -0.69
CA MET A 59 2.77 7.14 0.42
C MET A 59 3.46 8.23 1.26
N VAL A 60 4.09 9.21 0.62
CA VAL A 60 4.74 10.33 1.32
C VAL A 60 3.70 11.17 2.07
N MET A 61 2.59 11.56 1.42
CA MET A 61 1.53 12.34 2.08
C MET A 61 0.88 11.58 3.24
N ARG A 62 0.69 10.25 3.12
CA ARG A 62 0.18 9.42 4.22
C ARG A 62 1.13 9.38 5.41
N TYR A 63 2.44 9.35 5.16
CA TYR A 63 3.44 9.44 6.22
C TYR A 63 3.45 10.83 6.86
N LEU A 64 3.43 11.90 6.07
CA LEU A 64 3.38 13.28 6.57
C LEU A 64 2.10 13.59 7.36
N LYS A 65 0.97 12.93 7.08
CA LYS A 65 -0.23 13.04 7.92
C LYS A 65 0.03 12.54 9.35
N ARG A 66 0.90 11.54 9.53
CA ARG A 66 1.27 10.96 10.85
C ARG A 66 2.44 11.72 11.50
N ASP A 67 3.39 12.20 10.71
CA ASP A 67 4.58 12.96 11.14
C ASP A 67 4.69 14.25 10.30
N PRO A 68 4.01 15.35 10.70
CA PRO A 68 3.79 16.54 9.85
C PRO A 68 5.04 17.34 9.47
N ALA A 69 6.14 17.18 10.21
CA ALA A 69 7.39 17.88 10.00
C ALA A 69 8.56 16.91 10.22
N THR A 70 9.18 16.45 9.14
CA THR A 70 10.12 15.32 9.22
C THR A 70 11.20 15.42 8.16
N THR A 71 12.24 14.59 8.26
CA THR A 71 13.38 14.65 7.34
C THR A 71 13.18 13.71 6.14
N PRO A 72 13.74 14.01 4.96
CA PRO A 72 13.71 13.10 3.81
C PRO A 72 14.24 11.69 4.12
N SER A 73 15.24 11.57 5.00
CA SER A 73 15.76 10.25 5.41
C SER A 73 14.73 9.43 6.19
N ARG A 74 13.93 10.05 7.06
CA ARG A 74 12.83 9.38 7.77
C ARG A 74 11.70 9.00 6.82
N ILE A 75 11.36 9.87 5.86
CA ILE A 75 10.38 9.57 4.82
C ILE A 75 10.84 8.36 3.98
N ALA A 76 12.10 8.33 3.54
CA ALA A 76 12.66 7.22 2.77
C ALA A 76 12.55 5.89 3.54
N ALA A 77 12.94 5.88 4.81
CA ALA A 77 12.85 4.69 5.65
C ALA A 77 11.41 4.20 5.83
N ALA A 78 10.48 5.13 6.11
CA ALA A 78 9.08 4.80 6.34
C ALA A 78 8.35 4.34 5.06
N THR A 79 8.65 4.98 3.93
CA THR A 79 8.00 4.67 2.63
C THR A 79 8.70 3.54 1.87
N GLY A 80 9.95 3.22 2.19
CA GLY A 80 10.76 2.27 1.42
C GLY A 80 11.26 2.82 0.08
N LEU A 81 11.05 4.12 -0.19
CA LEU A 81 11.51 4.77 -1.41
C LEU A 81 13.03 4.98 -1.37
N GLN A 82 13.68 4.66 -2.49
CA GLN A 82 15.09 5.00 -2.71
C GLN A 82 15.29 6.53 -2.72
N ARG A 83 16.45 7.03 -2.28
CA ARG A 83 16.73 8.48 -2.16
C ARG A 83 16.49 9.25 -3.46
N THR A 84 16.92 8.69 -4.59
CA THR A 84 16.76 9.32 -5.91
C THR A 84 15.29 9.45 -6.28
N ASN A 85 14.51 8.38 -6.08
CA ASN A 85 13.06 8.41 -6.31
C ASN A 85 12.37 9.38 -5.34
N LEU A 86 12.69 9.32 -4.05
CA LEU A 86 12.10 10.21 -3.06
C LEU A 86 12.34 11.69 -3.40
N SER A 87 13.52 12.04 -3.90
CA SER A 87 13.83 13.42 -4.30
C SER A 87 12.91 13.90 -5.43
N THR A 88 12.62 13.03 -6.41
CA THR A 88 11.67 13.32 -7.50
C THR A 88 10.24 13.45 -6.97
N VAL A 89 9.82 12.53 -6.09
CA VAL A 89 8.48 12.57 -5.46
C VAL A 89 8.27 13.85 -4.65
N LEU A 90 9.26 14.26 -3.84
CA LEU A 90 9.19 15.48 -3.05
C LEU A 90 9.09 16.72 -3.95
N ARG A 91 9.87 16.79 -5.03
CA ARG A 91 9.76 17.90 -6.01
C ARG A 91 8.37 17.95 -6.66
N GLY A 92 7.81 16.80 -7.02
CA GLY A 92 6.45 16.73 -7.58
C GLY A 92 5.38 17.23 -6.60
N LEU A 93 5.44 16.80 -5.34
CA LEU A 93 4.54 17.26 -4.28
C LEU A 93 4.69 18.75 -3.99
N GLU A 94 5.91 19.27 -3.99
CA GLU A 94 6.19 20.69 -3.77
C GLU A 94 5.66 21.54 -4.94
N HIS A 95 5.85 21.08 -6.18
CA HIS A 95 5.28 21.72 -7.37
C HIS A 95 3.74 21.76 -7.36
N LYS A 96 3.10 20.71 -6.81
CA LYS A 96 1.65 20.66 -6.59
C LYS A 96 1.17 21.52 -5.40
N GLY A 97 2.10 22.10 -4.63
CA GLY A 97 1.82 22.91 -3.44
C GLY A 97 1.35 22.10 -2.24
N PHE A 98 1.65 20.80 -2.16
CA PHE A 98 1.21 19.91 -1.07
C PHE A 98 2.22 19.78 0.05
N ILE A 99 3.48 20.10 -0.21
CA ILE A 99 4.54 20.14 0.79
C ILE A 99 5.40 21.39 0.63
N GLU A 100 6.11 21.74 1.69
CA GLU A 100 7.15 22.75 1.72
C GLU A 100 8.43 22.16 2.31
N ARG A 101 9.58 22.66 1.86
CA ARG A 101 10.90 22.23 2.33
C ARG A 101 11.67 23.39 2.93
N HIS A 102 12.10 23.23 4.18
CA HIS A 102 12.85 24.25 4.91
C HIS A 102 14.26 23.77 5.18
N ALA A 103 15.26 24.57 4.78
CA ALA A 103 16.65 24.34 5.14
C ALA A 103 16.92 24.79 6.57
N HIS A 104 17.69 24.02 7.33
CA HIS A 104 18.15 24.45 8.66
C HIS A 104 19.26 25.50 8.55
N SER A 105 19.12 26.62 9.26
CA SER A 105 20.05 27.76 9.23
C SER A 105 21.25 27.64 10.18
N GLY A 106 21.24 26.67 11.11
CA GLY A 106 22.18 26.63 12.23
C GLY A 106 23.48 25.85 12.00
N ASP A 107 23.42 24.57 11.60
CA ASP A 107 24.63 23.72 11.70
C ASP A 107 24.64 22.47 10.78
N GLY A 108 24.35 22.67 9.50
CA GLY A 108 24.78 21.72 8.47
C GLY A 108 23.70 20.79 7.88
N ARG A 109 23.27 21.14 6.67
CA ARG A 109 22.77 20.25 5.59
C ARG A 109 21.51 19.41 5.89
N GLY A 110 20.67 19.83 6.83
CA GLY A 110 19.34 19.24 7.05
C GLY A 110 18.24 19.98 6.29
N VAL A 111 17.38 19.24 5.57
CA VAL A 111 16.10 19.74 5.04
C VAL A 111 14.98 19.10 5.83
N THR A 112 13.99 19.90 6.25
CA THR A 112 12.74 19.41 6.85
C THR A 112 11.62 19.56 5.83
N VAL A 113 10.77 18.55 5.73
CA VAL A 113 9.60 18.50 4.85
C VAL A 113 8.35 18.67 5.70
N HIS A 114 7.49 19.60 5.30
CA HIS A 114 6.25 19.92 5.97
C HIS A 114 5.07 19.72 5.01
N SER A 115 3.96 19.15 5.48
CA SER A 115 2.72 19.18 4.70
C SER A 115 2.09 20.56 4.76
N THR A 116 1.67 21.09 3.61
CA THR A 116 0.87 22.33 3.55
C THR A 116 -0.58 22.05 3.96
N GLU A 117 -1.35 23.12 4.17
CA GLU A 117 -2.80 23.04 4.35
C GLU A 117 -3.48 22.41 3.14
N ARG A 118 -3.17 22.92 1.94
CA ARG A 118 -3.64 22.35 0.67
C ARG A 118 -3.37 20.84 0.56
N GLY A 119 -2.19 20.37 0.98
CA GLY A 119 -1.86 18.94 0.98
C GLY A 119 -2.71 18.12 1.96
N ARG A 120 -3.02 18.68 3.13
CA ARG A 120 -3.91 18.05 4.12
C ARG A 120 -5.35 17.99 3.61
N ASP A 121 -5.84 19.09 3.04
CA ASP A 121 -7.20 19.18 2.50
C ASP A 121 -7.39 18.21 1.34
N ASN A 122 -6.42 18.14 0.42
CA ASN A 122 -6.44 17.17 -0.66
C ASN A 122 -6.53 15.73 -0.13
N THR A 123 -5.84 15.42 0.97
CA THR A 123 -5.90 14.08 1.59
C THR A 123 -7.29 13.79 2.16
N VAL A 124 -8.01 14.79 2.66
CA VAL A 124 -9.39 14.62 3.14
C VAL A 124 -10.33 14.37 1.95
N LEU A 125 -10.29 15.22 0.93
CA LEU A 125 -11.13 15.10 -0.27
C LEU A 125 -10.95 13.75 -0.97
N VAL A 126 -9.69 13.36 -1.22
CA VAL A 126 -9.37 12.07 -1.83
C VAL A 126 -9.90 10.89 -1.01
N ARG A 127 -9.86 10.97 0.32
CA ARG A 127 -10.39 9.90 1.18
C ARG A 127 -11.91 9.83 1.15
N GLN A 128 -12.61 10.95 0.96
CA GLN A 128 -14.06 10.97 0.79
C GLN A 128 -14.44 10.33 -0.56
N GLU A 129 -13.75 10.70 -1.64
CA GLU A 129 -13.92 10.09 -2.96
C GLU A 129 -13.70 8.57 -2.93
N TRP A 130 -12.65 8.10 -2.23
CA TRP A 130 -12.42 6.67 -2.06
C TRP A 130 -13.49 5.99 -1.21
N ALA A 131 -13.96 6.64 -0.14
CA ALA A 131 -14.99 6.07 0.72
C ALA A 131 -16.31 5.89 -0.07
N GLU A 132 -16.71 6.89 -0.84
CA GLU A 132 -17.88 6.81 -1.71
C GLU A 132 -17.71 5.70 -2.75
N ALA A 133 -16.58 5.72 -3.48
CA ALA A 133 -16.29 4.75 -4.53
C ALA A 133 -16.31 3.29 -4.05
N VAL A 134 -15.66 3.02 -2.90
CA VAL A 134 -15.53 1.67 -2.34
C VAL A 134 -16.82 1.22 -1.67
N SER A 135 -17.51 2.12 -0.96
CA SER A 135 -18.79 1.76 -0.33
C SER A 135 -19.86 1.46 -1.39
N ALA A 136 -19.96 2.28 -2.44
CA ALA A 136 -20.89 2.02 -3.54
C ALA A 136 -20.57 0.69 -4.27
N ALA A 137 -19.28 0.36 -4.49
CA ALA A 137 -18.89 -0.90 -5.11
C ALA A 137 -19.19 -2.13 -4.23
N ALA A 138 -19.40 -1.93 -2.93
CA ALA A 138 -19.79 -2.96 -1.97
C ALA A 138 -21.29 -2.91 -1.63
N ASP A 139 -22.12 -2.19 -2.41
CA ASP A 139 -23.55 -1.96 -2.14
C ASP A 139 -23.82 -1.41 -0.72
N HIS A 140 -22.86 -0.65 -0.20
CA HIS A 140 -22.82 -0.13 1.17
C HIS A 140 -22.93 -1.23 2.26
N ASP A 141 -22.58 -2.47 1.94
CA ASP A 141 -22.55 -3.57 2.90
C ASP A 141 -21.41 -3.39 3.91
N THR A 142 -21.79 -3.34 5.19
CA THR A 142 -20.86 -3.15 6.31
C THR A 142 -20.72 -4.38 7.21
N ARG A 143 -21.43 -5.48 6.91
CA ARG A 143 -21.51 -6.68 7.78
C ARG A 143 -20.16 -7.25 8.21
N HIS A 144 -19.17 -7.20 7.32
CA HIS A 144 -17.82 -7.72 7.57
C HIS A 144 -16.73 -6.65 7.50
N LEU A 145 -17.11 -5.36 7.44
CA LEU A 145 -16.16 -4.27 7.23
C LEU A 145 -15.12 -4.19 8.35
N ASP A 146 -15.54 -4.25 9.61
CA ASP A 146 -14.61 -4.18 10.76
C ASP A 146 -13.64 -5.37 10.81
N ALA A 147 -14.13 -6.57 10.49
CA ALA A 147 -13.31 -7.77 10.43
C ALA A 147 -12.28 -7.69 9.30
N ALA A 148 -12.69 -7.21 8.12
CA ALA A 148 -11.81 -6.98 6.98
C ALA A 148 -10.75 -5.91 7.29
N LEU A 149 -11.15 -4.77 7.87
CA LEU A 149 -10.22 -3.71 8.28
C LEU A 149 -9.20 -4.22 9.31
N THR A 150 -9.64 -5.03 10.27
CA THR A 150 -8.75 -5.64 11.27
C THR A 150 -7.72 -6.55 10.62
N LEU A 151 -8.14 -7.45 9.72
CA LEU A 151 -7.25 -8.37 9.01
C LEU A 151 -6.25 -7.61 8.13
N LEU A 152 -6.72 -6.66 7.32
CA LEU A 152 -5.88 -5.85 6.43
C LEU A 152 -4.88 -4.99 7.20
N ALA A 153 -5.27 -4.44 8.36
CA ALA A 153 -4.34 -3.69 9.21
C ALA A 153 -3.25 -4.58 9.81
N ALA A 154 -3.60 -5.81 10.23
CA ALA A 154 -2.62 -6.79 10.71
C ALA A 154 -1.63 -7.18 9.58
N MET A 155 -2.13 -7.38 8.37
CA MET A 155 -1.31 -7.64 7.17
C MET A 155 -0.39 -6.47 6.84
N GLU A 156 -0.90 -5.23 6.80
CA GLU A 156 -0.10 -4.01 6.59
C GLU A 156 1.06 -3.93 7.60
N ALA A 157 0.75 -4.14 8.89
CA ALA A 157 1.74 -4.08 9.96
C ALA A 157 2.78 -5.20 9.83
N GLY A 158 2.37 -6.43 9.52
CA GLY A 158 3.26 -7.57 9.31
C GLY A 158 4.21 -7.37 8.12
N LEU A 159 3.67 -6.99 6.97
CA LEU A 159 4.44 -6.74 5.74
C LEU A 159 5.39 -5.55 5.90
N THR A 160 4.99 -4.50 6.62
CA THR A 160 5.85 -3.34 6.89
C THR A 160 7.02 -3.70 7.80
N LYS A 161 6.79 -4.53 8.82
CA LYS A 161 7.87 -5.05 9.70
C LYS A 161 8.85 -5.95 8.95
N GLY A 162 8.35 -6.73 8.00
CA GLY A 162 9.16 -7.65 7.18
C GLY A 162 9.90 -7.01 6.01
N ARG A 163 9.81 -5.69 5.82
CA ARG A 163 10.41 -5.02 4.65
C ARG A 163 11.94 -5.23 4.61
N PRO A 164 12.51 -5.68 3.48
CA PRO A 164 13.95 -5.78 3.32
C PRO A 164 14.63 -4.42 3.55
N ARG A 165 15.65 -4.37 4.40
CA ARG A 165 16.50 -3.17 4.51
C ARG A 165 17.39 -3.13 3.27
N PHE A 166 17.19 -2.14 2.40
CA PHE A 166 18.12 -1.92 1.30
C PHE A 166 19.51 -1.58 1.86
N PRO A 167 20.58 -2.29 1.45
CA PRO A 167 21.94 -1.90 1.81
C PRO A 167 22.24 -0.53 1.22
N ALA A 168 22.77 0.38 2.04
CA ALA A 168 23.26 1.67 1.56
C ALA A 168 24.43 1.38 0.61
N THR A 169 24.29 1.71 -0.67
CA THR A 169 25.39 1.66 -1.62
C THR A 169 26.47 2.63 -1.13
N SER A 170 27.54 2.09 -0.56
CA SER A 170 28.76 2.87 -0.28
C SER A 170 29.28 3.38 -1.63
N PRO A 171 29.61 4.67 -1.78
CA PRO A 171 30.25 5.13 -2.99
C PRO A 171 31.59 4.40 -3.11
N ALA A 172 31.80 3.74 -4.25
CA ALA A 172 33.08 3.17 -4.61
C ALA A 172 34.13 4.27 -4.56
N THR A 173 35.06 4.16 -3.61
CA THR A 173 36.27 4.98 -3.57
C THR A 173 37.02 4.73 -4.87
N GLY A 174 37.08 5.74 -5.72
CA GLY A 174 37.89 5.74 -6.94
C GLY A 174 39.37 5.64 -6.58
N THR A 175 40.09 4.86 -7.38
CA THR A 175 41.56 4.90 -7.52
C THR A 175 41.87 5.66 -8.79
#